data_AF-A0A950C6A0-F1
#
_entry.id   AF-A0A950C6A0-F1
#
_cell.length_a   1.000
_cell.length_b   1.000
_cell.length_c   1.000
_cell.angle_alpha   90.00
_cell.angle_beta   90.00
_cell.angle_gamma   90.00
#
_symmetry.space_group_name_H-M   'P 1'
#
loop_
_entity.id
_entity.type
_entity.pdbx_description
1 polymer ?
#
loop_
_entity_poly.entity_id
_entity_poly.type
_entity_poly.pdbx_seq_one_letter_code
_entity_poly.pdbx_strand_id
1 'polypeptide(L)'
;MSRWLLALLVITAGAPLARAADAVAAIDACLGRLDATLDVGFARISARCPDLARDLGASPAADWLPADWTGSGLSAGGLRELRTLLTRPAAAALRAPPRPAAVAAVLAGIGFDPHRHLSTWERFKAWLREVLSQRPPPEERGWLRRLLGDLGMPQAMLDTIAWCALAAIAVLAVAIVANELRVAGLFARARRSAFASRDARGASSAPSVAALAGAALAEQPRLLLELIVARLRAQDRLPPARALTLHELARAARLPHAADHERLAALAVACERIRFAAGEVPATTLAAALTRGRELLAGLEPLPAG
;
A
#
# COMPACT_ATOMS: atom_id res chain seq x y z
N MET A 1 -34.01 -27.77 -40.89
CA MET A 1 -34.41 -26.87 -39.78
C MET A 1 -33.19 -26.29 -39.03
N SER A 2 -32.16 -25.81 -39.74
CA SER A 2 -30.86 -25.42 -39.13
C SER A 2 -30.41 -23.98 -39.47
N ARG A 3 -31.13 -23.27 -40.34
CA ARG A 3 -30.75 -21.91 -40.79
C ARG A 3 -31.34 -20.77 -39.96
N TRP A 4 -32.32 -21.06 -39.10
CA TRP A 4 -32.98 -20.06 -38.24
C TRP A 4 -32.29 -19.87 -36.87
N LEU A 5 -31.53 -20.86 -36.40
CA LEU A 5 -30.80 -20.77 -35.12
C LEU A 5 -29.53 -19.91 -35.20
N LEU A 6 -28.95 -19.75 -36.38
CA LEU A 6 -27.78 -18.89 -36.60
C LEU A 6 -28.12 -17.39 -36.68
N ALA A 7 -29.36 -17.04 -37.03
CA ALA A 7 -29.81 -15.64 -37.05
C ALA A 7 -30.10 -15.08 -35.65
N LEU A 8 -30.47 -15.94 -34.69
CA LEU A 8 -30.79 -15.54 -33.31
C LEU A 8 -29.54 -15.31 -32.44
N LEU A 9 -28.39 -15.91 -32.79
CA LEU A 9 -27.15 -15.81 -32.03
C LEU A 9 -26.31 -14.56 -32.36
N VAL A 10 -26.61 -13.83 -33.44
CA VAL A 10 -25.92 -12.57 -33.78
C VAL A 10 -26.59 -11.35 -33.13
N ILE A 11 -27.84 -11.45 -32.69
CA ILE A 11 -28.60 -10.33 -32.12
C ILE A 11 -28.17 -10.04 -30.66
N THR A 12 -27.65 -11.02 -29.92
CA THR A 12 -27.31 -10.84 -28.49
C THR A 12 -25.96 -10.16 -28.26
N ALA A 13 -25.03 -10.19 -29.21
CA ALA A 13 -23.72 -9.55 -29.09
C ALA A 13 -23.72 -8.05 -29.45
N GLY A 14 -24.73 -7.57 -30.19
CA GLY A 14 -24.86 -6.16 -30.60
C GLY A 14 -25.58 -5.25 -29.59
N ALA A 15 -26.41 -5.82 -28.72
CA ALA A 15 -27.18 -5.09 -27.73
C ALA A 15 -26.35 -4.28 -26.70
N PRO A 16 -25.21 -4.77 -26.15
CA PRO A 16 -24.43 -3.97 -25.18
C PRO A 16 -23.71 -2.81 -25.85
N LEU A 17 -23.24 -2.97 -27.10
CA LEU A 17 -22.54 -1.92 -27.84
C LEU A 17 -23.49 -0.81 -28.31
N ALA A 18 -24.70 -1.18 -28.75
CA ALA A 18 -25.74 -0.20 -29.08
C ALA A 18 -26.16 0.63 -27.85
N ARG A 19 -26.39 -0.02 -26.70
CA ARG A 19 -26.76 0.68 -25.46
C ARG A 19 -25.64 1.55 -24.86
N ALA A 20 -24.37 1.21 -25.10
CA ALA A 20 -23.25 2.06 -24.73
C ALA A 20 -23.17 3.31 -25.62
N ALA A 21 -23.43 3.17 -26.93
CA ALA A 21 -23.53 4.30 -27.85
C ALA A 21 -24.70 5.22 -27.50
N ASP A 22 -25.85 4.66 -27.10
CA ASP A 22 -27.03 5.41 -26.65
C ASP A 22 -26.73 6.21 -25.37
N ALA A 23 -25.99 5.63 -24.42
CA ALA A 23 -25.57 6.32 -23.20
C ALA A 23 -24.61 7.49 -23.48
N VAL A 24 -23.67 7.32 -24.42
CA VAL A 24 -22.78 8.41 -24.86
C VAL A 24 -23.57 9.52 -25.54
N ALA A 25 -24.54 9.18 -26.39
CA ALA A 25 -25.40 10.16 -27.04
C ALA A 25 -26.25 10.95 -26.02
N ALA A 26 -26.78 10.28 -24.98
CA ALA A 26 -27.50 10.93 -23.90
C ALA A 26 -26.61 11.88 -23.07
N ILE A 27 -25.36 11.49 -22.81
CA ILE A 27 -24.36 12.36 -22.15
C ILE A 27 -24.06 13.58 -23.02
N ASP A 28 -23.85 13.41 -24.34
CA ASP A 28 -23.53 14.50 -25.27
C ASP A 28 -24.69 15.50 -25.40
N ALA A 29 -25.93 15.00 -25.52
CA ALA A 29 -27.12 15.84 -25.53
C ALA A 29 -27.33 16.59 -24.21
N CYS A 30 -26.91 16.01 -23.08
CA CYS A 30 -26.97 16.70 -21.80
C CYS A 30 -25.86 17.76 -21.68
N LEU A 31 -24.61 17.43 -22.01
CA LEU A 31 -23.48 18.36 -21.97
C LEU A 31 -23.71 19.60 -22.85
N GLY A 32 -24.39 19.45 -23.99
CA GLY A 32 -24.76 20.58 -24.85
C GLY A 32 -25.78 21.55 -24.22
N ARG A 33 -26.48 21.14 -23.15
CA ARG A 33 -27.50 21.95 -22.43
C ARG A 33 -27.03 22.48 -21.08
N LEU A 34 -25.87 22.02 -20.61
CA LEU A 34 -25.29 22.39 -19.32
C LEU A 34 -24.28 23.52 -19.46
N ASP A 35 -24.31 24.46 -18.53
CA ASP A 35 -23.24 25.42 -18.32
C ASP A 35 -22.25 24.85 -17.29
N ALA A 36 -21.00 24.66 -17.69
CA ALA A 36 -19.97 24.05 -16.86
C ALA A 36 -19.64 24.83 -15.57
N THR A 37 -20.01 26.11 -15.49
CA THR A 37 -19.76 26.98 -14.34
C THR A 37 -20.97 27.17 -13.43
N LEU A 38 -22.19 27.03 -13.97
CA LEU A 38 -23.44 27.26 -13.24
C LEU A 38 -24.13 25.97 -12.81
N ASP A 39 -23.99 24.89 -13.57
CA ASP A 39 -24.70 23.63 -13.35
C ASP A 39 -23.84 22.61 -12.62
N VAL A 40 -23.63 22.88 -11.31
CA VAL A 40 -22.92 22.00 -10.39
C VAL A 40 -23.93 21.28 -9.48
N GLY A 41 -23.86 19.95 -9.45
CA GLY A 41 -24.67 19.06 -8.61
C GLY A 41 -25.87 18.43 -9.33
N PHE A 42 -26.23 17.23 -8.89
CA PHE A 42 -27.25 16.39 -9.54
C PHE A 42 -28.60 17.09 -9.67
N ALA A 43 -29.06 17.86 -8.67
CA ALA A 43 -30.36 18.53 -8.70
C ALA A 43 -30.51 19.55 -9.86
N ARG A 44 -29.44 20.26 -10.22
CA ARG A 44 -29.46 21.20 -11.36
C ARG A 44 -29.35 20.47 -12.69
N ILE A 45 -28.54 19.41 -12.73
CA ILE A 45 -28.34 18.61 -13.93
C ILE A 45 -29.61 17.83 -14.26
N SER A 46 -30.28 17.23 -13.28
CA SER A 46 -31.53 16.48 -13.47
C SER A 46 -32.70 17.39 -13.89
N ALA A 47 -32.69 18.66 -13.47
CA ALA A 47 -33.67 19.64 -13.94
C ALA A 47 -33.53 19.96 -15.45
N ARG A 48 -32.30 19.98 -15.97
CA ARG A 48 -32.02 20.24 -17.40
C ARG A 48 -31.97 18.98 -18.26
N CYS A 49 -31.66 17.85 -17.64
CA CYS A 49 -31.51 16.54 -18.27
C CYS A 49 -32.24 15.46 -17.43
N PRO A 50 -33.59 15.47 -17.43
CA PRO A 50 -34.38 14.58 -16.58
C PRO A 50 -34.23 13.10 -16.95
N ASP A 51 -33.93 12.82 -18.22
CA ASP A 51 -33.84 11.44 -18.73
C ASP A 51 -32.45 10.82 -18.55
N LEU A 52 -31.42 11.64 -18.30
CA LEU A 52 -30.03 11.18 -18.20
C LEU A 52 -29.85 10.11 -17.13
N ALA A 53 -30.53 10.24 -15.99
CA ALA A 53 -30.42 9.28 -14.90
C ALA A 53 -30.95 7.89 -15.30
N ARG A 54 -32.04 7.88 -16.07
CA ARG A 54 -32.69 6.68 -16.58
C ARG A 54 -31.84 6.02 -17.66
N ASP A 55 -31.33 6.81 -18.59
CA ASP A 55 -30.56 6.34 -19.74
C ASP A 55 -29.22 5.76 -19.30
N LEU A 56 -28.54 6.39 -18.33
CA LEU A 56 -27.32 5.86 -17.72
C LEU A 56 -27.60 4.59 -16.90
N GLY A 57 -28.69 4.56 -16.12
CA GLY A 57 -29.07 3.39 -15.33
C GLY A 57 -29.48 2.17 -16.18
N ALA A 58 -29.97 2.39 -17.40
CA ALA A 58 -30.28 1.33 -18.36
C ALA A 58 -29.08 0.91 -19.22
N SER A 59 -27.94 1.60 -19.10
CA SER A 59 -26.74 1.34 -19.88
C SER A 59 -25.83 0.29 -19.21
N PRO A 60 -24.95 -0.39 -19.98
CA PRO A 60 -23.93 -1.25 -19.41
C PRO A 60 -22.92 -0.54 -18.49
N ALA A 61 -22.88 0.79 -18.51
CA ALA A 61 -22.03 1.58 -17.62
C ALA A 61 -22.59 1.63 -16.18
N ALA A 62 -23.86 1.26 -15.96
CA ALA A 62 -24.50 1.26 -14.65
C ALA A 62 -23.72 0.44 -13.61
N ASP A 63 -23.16 -0.70 -14.01
CA ASP A 63 -22.37 -1.58 -13.13
C ASP A 63 -21.06 -0.94 -12.64
N TRP A 64 -20.60 0.11 -13.32
CA TRP A 64 -19.34 0.81 -13.02
C TRP A 64 -19.57 2.14 -12.29
N LEU A 65 -20.84 2.54 -12.12
CA LEU A 65 -21.18 3.75 -11.38
C LEU A 65 -21.17 3.47 -9.87
N PRO A 66 -20.66 4.40 -9.05
CA PRO A 66 -20.75 4.32 -7.59
C PRO A 66 -22.21 4.19 -7.13
N ALA A 67 -22.47 3.47 -6.03
CA ALA A 67 -23.84 3.21 -5.55
C ALA A 67 -24.69 4.49 -5.30
N ASP A 68 -24.04 5.61 -4.99
CA ASP A 68 -24.66 6.91 -4.67
C ASP A 68 -24.42 8.00 -5.74
N TRP A 69 -24.17 7.61 -6.99
CA TRP A 69 -23.81 8.53 -8.07
C TRP A 69 -24.83 9.65 -8.35
N THR A 70 -26.11 9.44 -7.99
CA THR A 70 -27.20 10.43 -8.09
C THR A 70 -27.25 11.42 -6.91
N GLY A 71 -26.59 11.12 -5.78
CA GLY A 71 -26.68 11.94 -4.57
C GLY A 71 -25.62 13.04 -4.48
N SER A 72 -24.38 12.74 -4.89
CA SER A 72 -23.23 13.61 -4.59
C SER A 72 -22.21 13.72 -5.75
N GLY A 73 -22.26 12.82 -6.73
CA GLY A 73 -21.17 12.62 -7.70
C GLY A 73 -21.38 13.18 -9.10
N LEU A 74 -22.60 13.55 -9.49
CA LEU A 74 -22.85 14.02 -10.86
C LEU A 74 -22.58 15.52 -11.00
N SER A 75 -21.52 15.84 -11.74
CA SER A 75 -21.20 17.20 -12.18
C SER A 75 -21.00 17.23 -13.70
N ALA A 76 -21.11 18.40 -14.32
CA ALA A 76 -20.76 18.57 -15.73
C ALA A 76 -19.30 18.18 -16.03
N GLY A 77 -18.41 18.25 -15.03
CA GLY A 77 -17.05 17.73 -15.10
C GLY A 77 -17.02 16.20 -15.09
N GLY A 78 -17.73 15.57 -14.15
CA GLY A 78 -17.85 14.12 -14.05
C GLY A 78 -18.49 13.48 -15.29
N LEU A 79 -19.48 14.14 -15.91
CA LEU A 79 -20.09 13.67 -17.16
C LEU A 79 -19.13 13.75 -18.35
N ARG A 80 -18.28 14.78 -18.42
CA ARG A 80 -17.20 14.86 -19.42
C ARG A 80 -16.16 13.76 -19.22
N GLU A 81 -15.79 13.46 -17.98
CA GLU A 81 -14.84 12.38 -17.68
C GLU A 81 -15.43 11.02 -18.04
N LEU A 82 -16.69 10.76 -17.65
CA LEU A 82 -17.42 9.53 -17.98
C LEU A 82 -17.54 9.34 -19.49
N ARG A 83 -17.91 10.39 -20.23
CA ARG A 83 -17.91 10.38 -21.70
C ARG A 83 -16.55 9.96 -22.26
N THR A 84 -15.47 10.51 -21.70
CA THR A 84 -14.10 10.23 -22.16
C THR A 84 -13.74 8.77 -21.91
N LEU A 85 -14.14 8.19 -20.78
CA LEU A 85 -13.93 6.77 -20.47
C LEU A 85 -14.74 5.83 -21.36
N LEU A 86 -16.01 6.17 -21.64
CA LEU A 86 -16.90 5.36 -22.48
C LEU A 86 -16.55 5.43 -23.97
N THR A 87 -16.01 6.56 -24.43
CA THR A 87 -15.57 6.75 -25.83
C THR A 87 -14.12 6.37 -26.07
N ARG A 88 -13.34 6.17 -25.01
CA ARG A 88 -11.98 5.64 -25.15
C ARG A 88 -12.11 4.26 -25.80
N PRO A 89 -11.51 4.04 -26.99
CA PRO A 89 -11.47 2.70 -27.53
C PRO A 89 -10.82 1.82 -26.47
N ALA A 90 -11.57 0.83 -25.98
CA ALA A 90 -11.00 -0.23 -25.16
C ALA A 90 -9.88 -0.78 -26.02
N ALA A 91 -8.65 -0.42 -25.69
CA ALA A 91 -7.51 -0.89 -26.43
C ALA A 91 -7.55 -2.41 -26.21
N ALA A 92 -8.10 -3.11 -27.19
CA ALA A 92 -7.74 -4.48 -27.51
C ALA A 92 -6.28 -4.46 -27.97
N ALA A 93 -5.40 -3.84 -27.17
CA ALA A 93 -3.99 -4.07 -27.18
C ALA A 93 -3.88 -5.52 -26.71
N LEU A 94 -3.76 -6.41 -27.70
CA LEU A 94 -3.02 -7.65 -27.61
C LEU A 94 -2.02 -7.52 -26.45
N ARG A 95 -2.31 -8.25 -25.37
CA ARG A 95 -1.60 -8.18 -24.10
C ARG A 95 -0.16 -8.64 -24.31
N ALA A 96 0.70 -7.72 -24.76
CA ALA A 96 2.12 -7.85 -24.51
C ALA A 96 2.31 -7.58 -23.00
N PRO A 97 3.00 -8.48 -22.27
CA PRO A 97 3.28 -8.24 -20.86
C PRO A 97 4.03 -6.91 -20.70
N PRO A 98 3.74 -6.13 -19.65
CA PRO A 98 4.39 -4.85 -19.42
C PRO A 98 5.91 -5.04 -19.37
N ARG A 99 6.63 -4.29 -20.20
CA ARG A 99 8.10 -4.35 -20.24
C ARG A 99 8.64 -3.63 -19.00
N PRO A 100 9.35 -4.32 -18.09
CA PRO A 100 9.82 -3.71 -16.84
C PRO A 100 10.77 -2.53 -17.08
N ALA A 101 11.51 -2.54 -18.19
CA ALA A 101 12.38 -1.43 -18.59
C ALA A 101 11.60 -0.14 -18.93
N ALA A 102 10.42 -0.25 -19.56
CA ALA A 102 9.59 0.91 -19.88
C ALA A 102 8.98 1.53 -18.61
N VAL A 103 8.62 0.68 -17.64
CA VAL A 103 8.12 1.14 -16.33
C VAL A 103 9.23 1.84 -15.55
N ALA A 104 10.44 1.28 -15.52
CA ALA A 104 11.59 1.91 -14.86
C ALA A 104 11.92 3.29 -15.47
N ALA A 105 11.84 3.43 -16.79
CA ALA A 105 12.06 4.71 -17.47
C ALA A 105 10.99 5.76 -17.15
N VAL A 106 9.71 5.35 -17.09
CA VAL A 106 8.61 6.25 -16.70
C VAL A 106 8.74 6.66 -15.23
N LEU A 107 9.07 5.71 -14.35
CA LEU A 107 9.30 5.97 -12.92
C LEU A 107 10.46 6.95 -12.70
N ALA A 108 11.55 6.80 -13.46
CA ALA A 108 12.66 7.75 -13.44
C ALA A 108 12.22 9.15 -13.94
N GLY A 109 11.38 9.21 -14.98
CA GLY A 109 10.86 10.46 -15.54
C GLY A 109 9.96 11.26 -14.59
N ILE A 110 9.20 10.59 -13.71
CA ILE A 110 8.37 11.24 -12.68
C ILE A 110 9.13 11.52 -11.37
N GLY A 111 10.45 11.28 -11.34
CA GLY A 111 11.27 11.47 -10.14
C GLY A 111 10.92 10.51 -9.01
N PHE A 112 10.34 9.35 -9.32
CA PHE A 112 10.10 8.29 -8.35
C PHE A 112 11.44 7.61 -8.03
N ASP A 113 11.99 7.93 -6.87
CA ASP A 113 13.15 7.26 -6.32
C ASP A 113 12.69 6.19 -5.30
N PRO A 114 12.79 4.89 -5.62
CA PRO A 114 12.39 3.80 -4.73
C PRO A 114 13.22 3.75 -3.43
N HIS A 115 14.34 4.48 -3.36
CA HIS A 115 15.20 4.59 -2.19
C HIS A 115 14.98 5.88 -1.38
N ARG A 116 14.11 6.79 -1.84
CA ARG A 116 13.77 7.99 -1.08
C ARG A 116 12.81 7.62 0.03
N HIS A 117 13.38 7.11 1.13
CA HIS A 117 12.66 6.94 2.38
C HIS A 117 12.18 8.32 2.85
N LEU A 118 10.90 8.62 2.61
CA LEU A 118 10.27 9.80 3.19
C LEU A 118 10.47 9.75 4.70
N SER A 119 11.18 10.75 5.23
CA SER A 119 11.36 10.90 6.68
C SER A 119 9.98 10.96 7.34
N THR A 120 9.85 10.48 8.57
CA THR A 120 8.57 10.57 9.32
C THR A 120 8.06 12.00 9.37
N TRP A 121 8.98 12.98 9.39
CA TRP A 121 8.69 14.41 9.30
C TRP A 121 8.07 14.86 7.98
N GLU A 122 8.51 14.30 6.85
CA GLU A 122 7.90 14.57 5.55
C GLU A 122 6.51 13.94 5.43
N ARG A 123 6.33 12.73 5.99
CA ARG A 123 5.00 12.10 6.10
C ARG A 123 4.06 12.89 7.00
N PHE A 124 4.56 13.41 8.12
CA PHE A 124 3.80 14.32 8.98
C PHE A 124 3.45 15.62 8.26
N LYS A 125 4.40 16.26 7.57
CA LYS A 125 4.12 17.46 6.76
C LYS A 125 3.10 17.19 5.66
N ALA A 126 3.14 16.02 5.05
CA ALA A 126 2.15 15.61 4.04
C ALA A 126 0.77 15.42 4.67
N TRP A 127 0.69 14.71 5.81
CA TRP A 127 -0.56 14.55 6.56
C TRP A 127 -1.13 15.87 7.06
N LEU A 128 -0.28 16.74 7.63
CA LEU A 128 -0.68 18.05 8.13
C LEU A 128 -1.19 18.93 6.98
N ARG A 129 -0.51 18.88 5.83
CA ARG A 129 -0.95 19.59 4.63
C ARG A 129 -2.30 19.07 4.17
N GLU A 130 -2.49 17.76 4.10
CA GLU A 130 -3.75 17.12 3.73
C GLU A 130 -4.89 17.60 4.65
N VAL A 131 -4.72 17.44 5.97
CA VAL A 131 -5.73 17.83 6.97
C VAL A 131 -6.02 19.33 6.96
N LEU A 132 -5.02 20.20 6.79
CA LEU A 132 -5.23 21.65 6.72
C LEU A 132 -5.78 22.12 5.36
N SER A 133 -5.53 21.35 4.29
CA SER A 133 -6.00 21.66 2.94
C SER A 133 -7.44 21.22 2.69
N GLN A 134 -7.95 20.30 3.50
CA GLN A 134 -9.38 19.99 3.59
C GLN A 134 -10.13 21.18 4.19
N ARG A 135 -10.38 22.19 3.35
CA ARG A 135 -11.31 23.26 3.68
C ARG A 135 -12.72 22.64 3.71
N PRO A 136 -13.42 22.67 4.86
CA PRO A 136 -14.79 22.19 4.88
C PRO A 136 -15.63 22.98 3.87
N PRO A 137 -16.58 22.30 3.18
CA PRO A 137 -17.49 22.94 2.23
C PRO A 137 -18.20 24.13 2.91
N PRO A 138 -18.56 25.18 2.15
CA PRO A 138 -19.07 26.44 2.70
C PRO A 138 -20.34 26.26 3.57
N GLU A 139 -21.15 25.24 3.34
CA GLU A 139 -22.31 24.91 4.19
C GLU A 139 -21.92 24.40 5.58
N GLU A 140 -20.79 23.68 5.71
CA GLU A 140 -20.30 23.12 6.98
C GLU A 140 -19.59 24.15 7.89
N ARG A 141 -19.40 25.38 7.45
CA ARG A 141 -18.88 26.44 8.35
C ARG A 141 -20.00 27.04 9.20
N GLY A 142 -21.24 26.91 8.73
CA GLY A 142 -22.43 27.44 9.39
C GLY A 142 -23.06 26.47 10.40
N TRP A 143 -23.06 25.16 10.12
CA TRP A 143 -23.72 24.19 11.01
C TRP A 143 -23.07 24.13 12.39
N LEU A 144 -21.73 24.19 12.49
CA LEU A 144 -21.04 24.07 13.77
C LEU A 144 -21.32 25.28 14.67
N ARG A 145 -21.40 26.49 14.09
CA ARG A 145 -21.80 27.70 14.84
C ARG A 145 -23.26 27.67 15.26
N ARG A 146 -24.16 27.13 14.44
CA ARG A 146 -25.58 26.97 14.79
C ARG A 146 -25.76 25.92 15.88
N LEU A 147 -25.11 24.77 15.74
CA LEU A 147 -25.14 23.67 16.72
C LEU A 147 -24.55 24.09 18.07
N LEU A 148 -23.42 24.80 18.10
CA LEU A 148 -22.84 25.31 19.34
C LEU A 148 -23.66 26.48 19.95
N GLY A 149 -24.31 27.29 19.11
CA GLY A 149 -25.20 28.36 19.55
C GLY A 149 -26.50 27.82 20.18
N ASP A 150 -27.07 26.78 19.59
CA ASP A 150 -28.31 26.14 20.05
C ASP A 150 -28.11 25.30 21.32
N LEU A 151 -26.88 24.86 21.61
CA LEU A 151 -26.54 24.07 22.80
C LEU A 151 -26.29 24.91 24.06
N GLY A 152 -26.31 26.25 23.99
CA GLY A 152 -26.16 27.13 25.15
C GLY A 152 -24.95 26.80 26.03
N MET A 153 -23.85 26.30 25.43
CA MET A 153 -22.71 25.82 26.20
C MET A 153 -22.06 26.95 27.00
N PRO A 154 -21.79 26.75 28.31
CA PRO A 154 -21.09 27.75 29.11
C PRO A 154 -19.72 28.03 28.51
N GLN A 155 -19.33 29.30 28.42
CA GLN A 155 -18.04 29.75 27.87
C GLN A 155 -16.84 28.98 28.46
N ALA A 156 -16.91 28.66 29.76
CA ALA A 156 -15.90 27.88 30.46
C ALA A 156 -15.68 26.46 29.88
N MET A 157 -16.72 25.84 29.32
CA MET A 157 -16.64 24.52 28.70
C MET A 157 -15.94 24.58 27.34
N LEU A 158 -16.17 25.64 26.56
CA LEU A 158 -15.45 25.87 25.31
C LEU A 158 -13.97 26.15 25.56
N ASP A 159 -13.67 26.97 26.57
CA ASP A 159 -12.29 27.22 26.98
C ASP A 159 -11.60 25.92 27.41
N THR A 160 -12.29 25.06 28.16
CA THR A 160 -11.75 23.76 28.59
C THR A 160 -11.45 22.86 27.39
N ILE A 161 -12.35 22.76 26.41
CA ILE A 161 -12.13 21.97 25.19
C ILE A 161 -10.94 22.52 24.41
N ALA A 162 -10.82 23.83 24.27
CA ALA A 162 -9.71 24.47 23.57
C ALA A 162 -8.37 24.17 24.25
N TRP A 163 -8.30 24.27 25.58
CA TRP A 163 -7.11 23.95 26.35
C TRP A 163 -6.75 22.46 26.28
N CYS A 164 -7.73 21.57 26.33
CA CYS A 164 -7.52 20.13 26.14
C CYS A 164 -6.99 19.80 24.74
N ALA A 165 -7.54 20.43 23.70
CA ALA A 165 -7.07 20.26 22.33
C ALA A 165 -5.63 20.76 22.16
N LEU A 166 -5.30 21.92 22.72
CA LEU A 166 -3.95 22.48 22.71
C LEU A 166 -2.96 21.56 23.44
N ALA A 167 -3.34 21.05 24.61
CA ALA A 167 -2.53 20.10 25.37
C ALA A 167 -2.30 18.80 24.58
N ALA A 168 -3.32 18.27 23.93
CA ALA A 168 -3.19 17.07 23.08
C ALA A 168 -2.23 17.30 21.90
N ILE A 169 -2.30 18.46 21.24
CA ILE A 169 -1.37 18.84 20.16
C ILE A 169 0.07 18.93 20.70
N ALA A 170 0.27 19.58 21.86
CA ALA A 170 1.58 19.70 22.48
C ALA A 170 2.18 18.32 22.84
N VAL A 171 1.37 17.43 23.43
CA VAL A 171 1.77 16.05 23.74
C VAL A 171 2.14 15.28 22.49
N LEU A 172 1.35 15.41 21.41
CA LEU A 172 1.64 14.75 20.14
C LEU A 172 2.95 15.25 19.54
N ALA A 173 3.20 16.56 19.55
CA ALA A 173 4.45 17.14 19.08
C ALA A 173 5.66 16.61 19.87
N VAL A 174 5.57 16.57 21.21
CA VAL A 174 6.61 16.00 22.07
C VAL A 174 6.81 14.51 21.78
N ALA A 175 5.73 13.74 21.59
CA ALA A 175 5.80 12.33 21.26
C ALA A 175 6.50 12.08 19.91
N ILE A 176 6.24 12.92 18.91
CA ILE A 176 6.90 12.86 17.59
C ILE A 176 8.40 13.16 17.75
N VAL A 177 8.77 14.23 18.45
CA VAL A 177 10.18 14.58 18.70
C VAL A 177 10.90 13.47 19.48
N ALA A 178 10.26 12.93 20.51
CA ALA A 178 10.80 11.82 21.29
C ALA A 178 10.97 10.54 20.44
N ASN A 179 10.05 10.27 19.52
CA ASN A 179 10.15 9.16 18.59
C ASN A 179 11.32 9.35 17.61
N GLU A 180 11.50 10.56 17.07
CA GLU A 180 12.64 10.88 16.19
C GLU A 180 13.98 10.78 16.92
N LEU A 181 14.08 11.29 18.16
CA LEU A 181 15.29 11.15 18.99
C LEU A 181 15.58 9.69 19.36
N ARG A 182 14.54 8.87 19.52
CA ARG A 182 14.67 7.43 19.74
C ARG A 182 15.16 6.70 18.49
N VAL A 183 14.63 7.03 17.32
CA VAL A 183 15.01 6.45 16.02
C VAL A 183 16.41 6.91 15.60
N ALA A 184 16.79 8.16 15.91
CA ALA A 184 18.13 8.71 15.70
C ALA A 184 19.20 8.13 16.66
N GLY A 185 18.82 7.24 17.59
CA GLY A 185 19.77 6.51 18.43
C GLY A 185 20.43 7.33 19.56
N LEU A 186 20.03 8.59 19.77
CA LEU A 186 20.56 9.45 20.83
C LEU A 186 20.27 8.88 22.23
N PHE A 187 19.10 8.25 22.43
CA PHE A 187 18.77 7.52 23.66
C PHE A 187 19.37 6.10 23.76
N ALA A 188 19.96 5.58 22.67
CA ALA A 188 20.57 4.24 22.66
C ALA A 188 21.95 4.21 23.32
N ARG A 189 22.62 5.35 23.52
CA ARG A 189 23.89 5.41 24.28
C ARG A 189 23.68 5.20 25.78
N ALA A 190 22.55 5.67 26.34
CA ALA A 190 22.22 5.49 27.75
C ALA A 190 21.57 4.12 28.07
N ARG A 191 20.85 3.51 27.11
CA ARG A 191 20.25 2.17 27.29
C ARG A 191 21.20 1.00 27.03
N ARG A 192 22.37 1.23 26.44
CA ARG A 192 23.39 0.19 26.22
C ARG A 192 23.90 -0.45 27.52
N SER A 193 23.87 0.26 28.66
CA SER A 193 24.24 -0.34 29.95
C SER A 193 23.10 -1.12 30.63
N ALA A 194 21.84 -0.74 30.39
CA ALA A 194 20.68 -1.36 31.05
C ALA A 194 20.10 -2.56 30.28
N PHE A 195 20.28 -2.63 28.96
CA PHE A 195 19.84 -3.78 28.15
C PHE A 195 20.79 -4.98 28.20
N ALA A 196 22.09 -4.75 28.45
CA ALA A 196 23.06 -5.83 28.69
C ALA A 196 22.67 -6.72 29.89
N SER A 197 21.90 -6.18 30.84
CA SER A 197 21.45 -6.91 32.03
C SER A 197 20.09 -7.62 31.85
N ARG A 198 19.32 -7.28 30.80
CA ARG A 198 17.97 -7.86 30.56
C ARG A 198 17.95 -8.95 29.49
N ASP A 199 18.85 -8.90 28.51
CA ASP A 199 19.00 -9.99 27.53
C ASP A 199 19.59 -11.27 28.15
N ALA A 200 20.17 -11.21 29.34
CA ALA A 200 20.64 -12.38 30.09
C ALA A 200 19.52 -13.29 30.65
N ARG A 201 18.24 -12.86 30.64
CA ARG A 201 17.11 -13.65 31.19
C ARG A 201 16.10 -14.14 30.15
N GLY A 202 16.31 -13.82 28.87
CA GLY A 202 15.47 -14.26 27.75
C GLY A 202 16.21 -15.06 26.69
N ALA A 203 17.45 -15.47 26.96
CA ALA A 203 18.22 -16.36 26.11
C ALA A 203 17.60 -17.77 26.10
N SER A 204 16.54 -17.93 25.31
CA SER A 204 16.35 -19.17 24.59
C SER A 204 17.66 -19.42 23.85
N SER A 205 18.28 -20.56 24.16
CA SER A 205 19.61 -20.99 23.76
C SER A 205 20.02 -20.42 22.40
N ALA A 206 21.20 -19.76 22.35
CA ALA A 206 21.78 -19.34 21.09
C ALA A 206 21.68 -20.50 20.09
N PRO A 207 21.13 -20.29 18.88
CA PRO A 207 20.97 -21.36 17.92
C PRO A 207 22.35 -21.97 17.68
N SER A 208 22.46 -23.29 17.83
CA SER A 208 23.73 -24.01 17.73
C SER A 208 23.76 -24.84 16.46
N VAL A 209 24.96 -25.03 15.89
CA VAL A 209 25.14 -25.91 14.73
C VAL A 209 24.71 -27.35 15.06
N ALA A 210 24.84 -27.77 16.32
CA ALA A 210 24.34 -29.06 16.79
C ALA A 210 22.80 -29.17 16.74
N ALA A 211 22.08 -28.08 17.04
CA ALA A 211 20.61 -28.05 16.93
C ALA A 211 20.13 -28.19 15.47
N LEU A 212 20.92 -27.73 14.50
CA LEU A 212 20.61 -27.88 13.08
C LEU A 212 20.66 -29.35 12.61
N ALA A 213 21.59 -30.15 13.15
CA ALA A 213 21.78 -31.54 12.74
C ALA A 213 20.67 -32.48 13.23
N GLY A 214 20.05 -32.18 14.37
CA GLY A 214 18.98 -32.98 14.96
C GLY A 214 17.56 -32.53 14.61
N ALA A 215 17.39 -31.38 13.94
CA ALA A 215 16.08 -30.81 13.66
C ALA A 215 15.37 -31.49 12.48
N ALA A 216 14.03 -31.51 12.51
CA ALA A 216 13.20 -31.99 11.41
C ALA A 216 13.49 -31.19 10.12
N LEU A 217 13.37 -31.84 8.96
CA LEU A 217 13.75 -31.26 7.66
C LEU A 217 13.11 -29.88 7.40
N ALA A 218 11.85 -29.69 7.83
CA ALA A 218 11.11 -28.44 7.71
C ALA A 218 11.58 -27.31 8.68
N GLU A 219 12.22 -27.66 9.79
CA GLU A 219 12.71 -26.69 10.79
C GLU A 219 14.15 -26.23 10.50
N GLN A 220 14.94 -27.06 9.83
CA GLN A 220 16.34 -26.78 9.51
C GLN A 220 16.59 -25.41 8.82
N PRO A 221 15.78 -24.96 7.84
CA PRO A 221 16.01 -23.67 7.18
C PRO A 221 15.87 -22.48 8.13
N ARG A 222 14.89 -22.55 9.05
CA ARG A 222 14.67 -21.50 10.05
C ARG A 222 15.88 -21.39 10.98
N LEU A 223 16.34 -22.53 11.51
CA LEU A 223 17.50 -22.57 12.40
C LEU A 223 18.78 -22.12 11.70
N LEU A 224 18.97 -22.53 10.45
CA LEU A 224 20.11 -22.10 9.64
C LEU A 224 20.09 -20.59 9.37
N LEU A 225 18.92 -20.03 9.09
CA LEU A 225 18.76 -18.59 8.92
C LEU A 225 19.04 -17.85 10.23
N GLU A 226 18.55 -18.32 11.36
CA GLU A 226 18.81 -17.72 12.67
C GLU A 226 20.30 -17.68 13.01
N LEU A 227 21.04 -18.76 12.70
CA LEU A 227 22.50 -18.82 12.80
C LEU A 227 23.19 -17.76 11.93
N ILE A 228 22.80 -17.66 10.66
CA ILE A 228 23.39 -16.68 9.72
C ILE A 228 23.09 -15.25 10.19
N VAL A 229 21.87 -14.97 10.62
CA VAL A 229 21.47 -13.64 11.11
C VAL A 229 22.24 -13.28 12.38
N ALA A 230 22.40 -14.22 13.32
CA ALA A 230 23.21 -14.02 14.51
C ALA A 230 24.66 -13.68 14.15
N ARG A 231 25.25 -14.38 13.17
CA ARG A 231 26.62 -14.12 12.70
C ARG A 231 26.75 -12.77 12.01
N LEU A 232 25.83 -12.44 11.11
CA LEU A 232 25.84 -11.15 10.40
C LEU A 232 25.66 -9.98 11.38
N ARG A 233 24.86 -10.14 12.44
CA ARG A 233 24.75 -9.15 13.53
C ARG A 233 26.05 -9.01 14.30
N ALA A 234 26.70 -10.13 14.65
CA ALA A 234 27.98 -10.11 15.36
C ALA A 234 29.09 -9.41 14.56
N GLN A 235 29.04 -9.47 13.23
CA GLN A 235 29.98 -8.81 12.32
C GLN A 235 29.57 -7.38 11.94
N ASP A 236 28.50 -6.83 12.53
CA ASP A 236 27.90 -5.54 12.14
C ASP A 236 27.64 -5.44 10.63
N ARG A 237 27.13 -6.51 10.02
CA ARG A 237 26.80 -6.61 8.58
C ARG A 237 25.31 -6.48 8.28
N LEU A 238 24.50 -6.25 9.31
CA LEU A 238 23.07 -5.97 9.20
C LEU A 238 22.79 -4.58 9.79
N PRO A 239 21.84 -3.82 9.22
CA PRO A 239 21.43 -2.55 9.81
C PRO A 239 20.83 -2.76 11.21
N PRO A 240 20.97 -1.78 12.11
CA PRO A 240 20.52 -1.91 13.50
C PRO A 240 19.00 -2.12 13.60
N ALA A 241 18.63 -3.03 14.52
CA ALA A 241 17.31 -3.35 15.06
C ALA A 241 16.08 -2.77 14.31
N ARG A 242 15.87 -3.22 13.08
CA ARG A 242 14.60 -3.12 12.36
C ARG A 242 13.93 -4.49 12.32
N ALA A 243 12.59 -4.53 12.38
CA ALA A 243 11.83 -5.72 12.03
C ALA A 243 11.91 -5.89 10.51
N LEU A 244 12.93 -6.59 10.04
CA LEU A 244 13.11 -6.90 8.62
C LEU A 244 12.30 -8.13 8.27
N THR A 245 11.55 -8.06 7.18
CA THR A 245 11.03 -9.28 6.52
C THR A 245 12.18 -10.13 5.98
N LEU A 246 11.91 -11.40 5.67
CA LEU A 246 12.90 -12.34 5.11
C LEU A 246 13.54 -11.79 3.82
N HIS A 247 12.72 -11.21 2.94
CA HIS A 247 13.18 -10.54 1.73
C HIS A 247 14.01 -9.27 1.99
N GLU A 248 13.58 -8.44 2.94
CA GLU A 248 14.34 -7.24 3.33
C GLU A 248 15.67 -7.60 3.98
N LEU A 249 15.72 -8.70 4.74
CA LEU A 249 16.93 -9.21 5.35
C LEU A 249 17.97 -9.62 4.29
N ALA A 250 17.54 -10.36 3.26
CA ALA A 250 18.43 -10.78 2.16
C ALA A 250 19.00 -9.59 1.37
N ARG A 251 18.22 -8.50 1.25
CA ARG A 251 18.63 -7.26 0.58
C ARG A 251 19.53 -6.38 1.45
N ALA A 252 19.23 -6.30 2.75
CA ALA A 252 19.90 -5.40 3.67
C ALA A 252 21.22 -5.97 4.24
N ALA A 253 21.42 -7.28 4.17
CA ALA A 253 22.67 -7.93 4.56
C ALA A 253 23.82 -7.42 3.69
N ARG A 254 24.85 -6.84 4.28
CA ARG A 254 26.07 -6.45 3.58
C ARG A 254 26.93 -7.69 3.34
N LEU A 255 26.79 -8.39 2.22
CA LEU A 255 27.58 -9.60 1.90
C LEU A 255 28.75 -9.25 0.94
N PRO A 256 29.85 -10.02 0.93
CA PRO A 256 31.04 -9.67 0.17
C PRO A 256 30.91 -10.04 -1.31
N HIS A 257 30.19 -11.11 -1.64
CA HIS A 257 30.04 -11.63 -2.99
C HIS A 257 28.58 -11.69 -3.41
N ALA A 258 28.30 -11.46 -4.71
CA ALA A 258 26.97 -11.61 -5.28
C ALA A 258 26.39 -13.02 -5.06
N ALA A 259 27.24 -14.05 -5.14
CA ALA A 259 26.86 -15.44 -4.86
C ALA A 259 26.33 -15.64 -3.42
N ASP A 260 26.85 -14.88 -2.45
CA ASP A 260 26.40 -14.96 -1.05
C ASP A 260 25.00 -14.36 -0.87
N HIS A 261 24.69 -13.29 -1.62
CA HIS A 261 23.34 -12.74 -1.67
C HIS A 261 22.33 -13.72 -2.28
N GLU A 262 22.71 -14.42 -3.36
CA GLU A 262 21.85 -15.44 -3.96
C GLU A 262 21.60 -16.63 -3.02
N ARG A 263 22.63 -17.07 -2.30
CA ARG A 263 22.53 -18.12 -1.27
C ARG A 263 21.57 -17.71 -0.15
N LEU A 264 21.70 -16.49 0.37
CA LEU A 264 20.82 -15.97 1.42
C LEU A 264 19.37 -15.82 0.93
N ALA A 265 19.17 -15.30 -0.29
CA ALA A 265 17.85 -15.16 -0.90
C ALA A 265 17.17 -16.52 -1.10
N ALA A 266 17.89 -17.54 -1.59
CA ALA A 266 17.36 -18.88 -1.76
C ALA A 266 16.89 -19.50 -0.42
N LEU A 267 17.66 -19.29 0.66
CA LEU A 267 17.28 -19.75 2.00
C LEU A 267 16.06 -18.99 2.54
N ALA A 268 16.00 -17.67 2.32
CA ALA A 268 14.87 -16.84 2.73
C ALA A 268 13.56 -17.29 2.05
N VAL A 269 13.61 -17.51 0.73
CA VAL A 269 12.46 -18.04 -0.05
C VAL A 269 12.02 -19.41 0.46
N ALA A 270 12.95 -20.31 0.80
CA ALA A 270 12.60 -21.61 1.35
C ALA A 270 11.85 -21.48 2.69
N CYS A 271 12.28 -20.57 3.57
CA CYS A 271 11.60 -20.28 4.83
C CYS A 271 10.19 -19.70 4.60
N GLU A 272 10.04 -18.77 3.66
CA GLU A 272 8.72 -18.20 3.32
C GLU A 272 7.78 -19.27 2.76
N ARG A 273 8.26 -20.15 1.88
CA ARG A 273 7.45 -21.24 1.33
C ARG A 273 6.97 -22.20 2.41
N ILE A 274 7.82 -22.57 3.36
CA ILE A 274 7.40 -23.44 4.47
C ILE A 274 6.31 -22.76 5.32
N ARG A 275 6.41 -21.44 5.51
CA ARG A 275 5.48 -20.70 6.35
C ARG A 275 4.14 -20.38 5.67
N PHE A 276 4.15 -20.11 4.37
CA PHE A 276 3.02 -19.51 3.65
C PHE A 276 2.48 -20.35 2.49
N ALA A 277 3.19 -21.38 2.03
CA ALA A 277 2.66 -22.22 0.95
C ALA A 277 1.54 -23.13 1.47
N ALA A 278 0.49 -23.28 0.67
CA ALA A 278 -0.65 -24.14 0.99
C ALA A 278 -0.35 -25.66 0.87
N GLY A 279 0.85 -26.04 0.42
CA GLY A 279 1.24 -27.43 0.21
C GLY A 279 2.68 -27.71 0.64
N GLU A 280 3.02 -28.99 0.76
CA GLU A 280 4.36 -29.43 1.17
C GLU A 280 5.44 -28.94 0.19
N VAL A 281 6.54 -28.43 0.75
CA VAL A 281 7.69 -27.99 -0.05
C VAL A 281 8.50 -29.23 -0.47
N PRO A 282 8.80 -29.42 -1.77
CA PRO A 282 9.55 -30.58 -2.22
C PRO A 282 10.91 -30.70 -1.51
N ALA A 283 11.22 -31.89 -1.00
CA ALA A 283 12.45 -32.15 -0.23
C ALA A 283 13.72 -31.81 -1.02
N THR A 284 13.71 -31.96 -2.35
CA THR A 284 14.82 -31.58 -3.25
C THR A 284 15.09 -30.08 -3.26
N THR A 285 14.02 -29.27 -3.24
CA THR A 285 14.14 -27.81 -3.16
C THR A 285 14.70 -27.40 -1.81
N LEU A 286 14.26 -28.09 -0.75
CA LEU A 286 14.70 -27.80 0.60
C LEU A 286 16.17 -28.16 0.82
N ALA A 287 16.59 -29.34 0.34
CA ALA A 287 17.98 -29.76 0.37
C ALA A 287 18.89 -28.78 -0.37
N ALA A 288 18.51 -28.30 -1.56
CA ALA A 288 19.27 -27.31 -2.31
C ALA A 288 19.43 -25.98 -1.55
N ALA A 289 18.35 -25.49 -0.91
CA ALA A 289 18.40 -24.27 -0.10
C ALA A 289 19.28 -24.44 1.15
N LEU A 290 19.20 -25.60 1.80
CA LEU A 290 20.03 -25.92 2.97
C LEU A 290 21.52 -26.01 2.60
N THR A 291 21.87 -26.66 1.49
CA THR A 291 23.26 -26.73 0.99
C THR A 291 23.82 -25.32 0.76
N ARG A 292 23.10 -24.47 0.03
CA ARG A 292 23.50 -23.08 -0.22
C ARG A 292 23.61 -22.25 1.06
N GLY A 293 22.69 -22.44 2.01
CA GLY A 293 22.76 -21.76 3.31
C GLY A 293 23.95 -22.20 4.15
N ARG A 294 24.33 -23.48 4.09
CA ARG A 294 25.53 -24.00 4.79
C ARG A 294 26.82 -23.46 4.17
N GLU A 295 26.90 -23.37 2.85
CA GLU A 295 28.02 -22.71 2.16
C GLU A 295 28.18 -21.25 2.60
N LEU A 296 27.07 -20.52 2.70
CA LEU A 296 27.08 -19.15 3.18
C LEU A 296 27.53 -19.07 4.65
N LEU A 297 27.03 -19.94 5.53
CA LEU A 297 27.44 -19.96 6.93
C LEU A 297 28.94 -20.23 7.09
N ALA A 298 29.49 -21.16 6.31
CA ALA A 298 30.93 -21.44 6.28
C ALA A 298 31.75 -20.25 5.78
N GLY A 299 31.27 -19.54 4.74
CA GLY A 299 31.91 -18.32 4.25
C GLY A 299 31.85 -17.13 5.21
N LEU A 300 30.98 -17.18 6.23
CA LEU A 300 30.86 -16.20 7.30
C LEU A 300 31.59 -16.60 8.58
N GLU A 301 32.32 -17.72 8.58
CA GLU A 301 33.12 -18.15 9.73
C GLU A 301 34.35 -17.25 9.89
N PRO A 302 34.55 -16.65 11.08
CA PRO A 302 35.80 -15.94 11.34
C PRO A 302 36.93 -16.97 11.31
N LEU A 303 37.97 -16.69 10.51
CA LEU A 303 39.24 -17.41 10.60
C LEU A 303 39.65 -17.45 12.08
N PRO A 304 40.02 -18.62 12.64
CA PRO A 304 40.54 -18.66 13.99
C PRO A 304 41.73 -17.72 14.09
N ALA A 305 41.68 -16.79 15.05
CA ALA A 305 42.83 -15.98 15.39
C ALA A 305 43.95 -16.92 15.84
N GLY A 306 44.99 -17.03 15.00
CA GLY A 306 46.28 -17.59 15.39
C GLY A 306 47.02 -16.63 16.31
#